data_AF-A0A933BND0-F1
#
_entry.id   AF-A0A933BND0-F1
#
_cell.length_a   1.000
_cell.length_b   1.000
_cell.length_c   1.000
_cell.angle_alpha   90.00
_cell.angle_beta   90.00
_cell.angle_gamma   90.00
#
_symmetry.space_group_name_H-M   'P 1'
#
loop_
_entity.id
_entity.type
_entity.pdbx_description
1 polymer ?
#
loop_
_entity_poly.entity_id
_entity_poly.type
_entity_poly.pdbx_seq_one_letter_code
_entity_poly.pdbx_strand_id
1 'polypeptide(L)'
;MPRESKKSQASRAAEGKPKSVEQLVLDQMVGKYDLVPLASVWALELRRREENRHLSQPEILDLALRDILTGQIAPEEIRKRADEITAQTFAALQAGGKAGKDEKERR
;
A
#
# COMPACT_ATOMS: atom_id res chain seq x y z
N MET A 1 -25.84 -42.25 -20.80
CA MET A 1 -25.90 -40.77 -20.84
C MET A 1 -27.36 -40.39 -20.66
N PRO A 2 -27.73 -39.41 -19.82
CA PRO A 2 -27.06 -38.12 -19.66
C PRO A 2 -26.61 -37.80 -18.22
N ARG A 3 -25.46 -37.13 -18.10
CA ARG A 3 -24.99 -36.47 -16.87
C ARG A 3 -25.45 -35.03 -16.94
N GLU A 4 -26.45 -34.67 -16.15
CA GLU A 4 -26.86 -33.27 -16.02
C GLU A 4 -25.85 -32.50 -15.17
N SER A 5 -25.43 -31.37 -15.74
CA SER A 5 -24.31 -30.54 -15.34
C SER A 5 -24.58 -29.79 -14.05
N LYS A 6 -24.06 -30.29 -12.92
CA LYS A 6 -23.82 -29.46 -11.72
C LYS A 6 -22.61 -28.55 -11.96
N LYS A 7 -22.79 -27.44 -12.67
CA LYS A 7 -21.76 -26.40 -12.78
C LYS A 7 -22.35 -24.99 -12.87
N SER A 8 -23.18 -24.60 -11.89
CA SER A 8 -23.66 -23.21 -11.78
C SER A 8 -23.89 -22.75 -10.34
N GLN A 9 -23.08 -23.22 -9.38
CA GLN A 9 -23.29 -22.85 -7.97
C GLN A 9 -21.99 -22.75 -7.14
N ALA A 10 -20.97 -22.07 -7.68
CA ALA A 10 -19.73 -21.79 -6.95
C ALA A 10 -19.37 -20.29 -6.85
N SER A 11 -20.21 -19.38 -7.35
CA SER A 11 -19.89 -17.95 -7.41
C SER A 11 -20.66 -17.07 -6.41
N ARG A 12 -21.33 -17.66 -5.39
CA ARG A 12 -22.25 -16.89 -4.51
C ARG A 12 -22.19 -17.22 -3.02
N ALA A 13 -21.04 -17.67 -2.50
CA ALA A 13 -20.92 -18.04 -1.09
C ALA A 13 -19.58 -17.60 -0.45
N ALA A 14 -19.24 -16.31 -0.55
CA ALA A 14 -18.12 -15.73 0.22
C ALA A 14 -18.38 -14.26 0.58
N GLU A 15 -19.59 -13.91 0.98
CA GLU A 15 -19.89 -12.62 1.63
C GLU A 15 -19.82 -12.84 3.15
N GLY A 16 -18.78 -12.34 3.81
CA GLY A 16 -18.75 -12.33 5.28
C GLY A 16 -17.37 -12.27 5.94
N LYS A 17 -16.27 -12.45 5.19
CA LYS A 17 -14.92 -12.16 5.70
C LYS A 17 -14.23 -11.18 4.77
N PRO A 18 -13.67 -10.06 5.29
CA PRO A 18 -12.82 -9.20 4.46
C PRO A 18 -11.71 -10.09 3.89
N LYS A 19 -11.56 -10.07 2.56
CA LYS A 19 -10.47 -10.79 1.90
C LYS A 19 -9.15 -10.32 2.51
N SER A 20 -8.29 -11.26 2.87
CA SER A 20 -6.95 -10.91 3.34
C SER A 20 -6.12 -10.35 2.18
N VAL A 21 -5.06 -9.61 2.50
CA VAL A 21 -4.17 -9.04 1.48
C VAL A 21 -3.52 -10.14 0.64
N GLU A 22 -3.17 -11.27 1.25
CA GLU A 22 -2.63 -12.43 0.54
C GLU A 22 -3.63 -12.95 -0.50
N GLN A 23 -4.91 -13.04 -0.14
CA GLN A 23 -5.95 -13.47 -1.07
C GLN A 23 -6.13 -12.48 -2.21
N LEU A 24 -6.09 -11.18 -1.91
CA LEU A 24 -6.19 -10.12 -2.93
C LEU A 24 -5.01 -10.13 -3.91
N VAL A 25 -3.80 -10.40 -3.42
CA VAL A 25 -2.60 -10.54 -4.26
C VAL A 25 -2.69 -11.78 -5.15
N LEU A 26 -3.15 -12.91 -4.61
CA LEU A 26 -3.30 -14.16 -5.37
C LEU A 26 -4.41 -14.10 -6.42
N ASP A 27 -5.47 -13.32 -6.14
CA ASP A 27 -6.57 -13.09 -7.08
C ASP A 27 -6.12 -12.23 -8.30
N GLN A 28 -5.02 -11.47 -8.21
CA GLN A 28 -4.46 -10.72 -9.33
C GLN A 28 -3.58 -11.60 -10.24
N MET A 29 -4.00 -11.77 -11.51
CA MET A 29 -3.25 -12.54 -12.50
C MET A 29 -2.01 -11.82 -13.08
N VAL A 30 -1.90 -10.49 -13.00
CA VAL A 30 -0.84 -9.70 -13.66
C VAL A 30 -0.40 -8.54 -12.75
N GLY A 31 0.91 -8.24 -12.71
CA GLY A 31 1.44 -7.04 -12.04
C GLY A 31 1.83 -7.19 -10.56
N LYS A 32 1.81 -8.41 -10.00
CA LYS A 32 2.15 -8.67 -8.58
C LYS A 32 3.54 -8.19 -8.15
N TYR A 33 4.50 -8.11 -9.07
CA TYR A 33 5.84 -7.61 -8.79
C TYR A 33 5.93 -6.08 -8.84
N ASP A 34 5.03 -5.43 -9.59
CA ASP A 34 4.93 -3.96 -9.64
C ASP A 34 4.20 -3.40 -8.40
N LEU A 35 3.44 -4.24 -7.72
CA LEU A 35 2.69 -3.89 -6.51
C LEU A 35 3.60 -3.46 -5.36
N VAL A 36 4.73 -4.16 -5.14
CA VAL A 36 5.65 -3.86 -4.04
C VAL A 36 6.26 -2.45 -4.14
N PRO A 37 6.84 -2.02 -5.27
CA PRO A 37 7.35 -0.66 -5.39
C PRO A 37 6.24 0.39 -5.31
N LEU A 38 5.05 0.13 -5.88
CA LEU A 38 3.91 1.05 -5.79
C LEU A 38 3.40 1.21 -4.36
N ALA A 39 3.25 0.11 -3.63
CA ALA A 39 2.85 0.13 -2.23
C ALA A 39 3.89 0.83 -1.36
N SER A 40 5.18 0.68 -1.67
CA SER A 40 6.25 1.38 -0.95
C SER A 40 6.15 2.90 -1.11
N VAL A 41 5.93 3.39 -2.34
CA VAL A 41 5.74 4.82 -2.60
C VAL A 41 4.47 5.31 -1.92
N TRP A 42 3.36 4.58 -2.03
CA TRP A 42 2.10 4.98 -1.42
C TRP A 42 2.16 4.99 0.11
N ALA A 43 2.89 4.04 0.72
CA ALA A 43 3.13 4.00 2.16
C ALA A 43 3.87 5.24 2.68
N LEU A 44 4.79 5.82 1.89
CA LEU A 44 5.46 7.07 2.26
C LEU A 44 4.46 8.23 2.39
N GLU A 45 3.51 8.30 1.47
CA GLU A 45 2.45 9.31 1.50
C GLU A 45 1.47 9.06 2.65
N LEU A 46 1.03 7.81 2.84
CA LEU A 46 0.15 7.42 3.94
C LEU A 46 0.75 7.77 5.30
N ARG A 47 2.06 7.58 5.49
CA ARG A 47 2.76 7.89 6.75
C ARG A 47 2.73 9.38 7.11
N ARG A 48 2.55 10.27 6.12
CA ARG A 48 2.51 11.72 6.35
C ARG A 48 1.14 12.21 6.79
N ARG A 49 0.08 11.46 6.46
CA ARG A 49 -1.28 11.78 6.89
C ARG A 49 -1.37 11.68 8.40
N GLU A 50 -1.93 12.70 9.03
CA GLU A 50 -2.06 12.76 10.48
C GLU A 50 -2.90 11.60 11.02
N GLU A 51 -3.91 11.19 10.26
CA GLU A 51 -4.78 10.04 10.52
C GLU A 51 -3.99 8.75 10.72
N ASN A 52 -2.85 8.57 10.04
CA ASN A 52 -2.10 7.31 10.05
C ASN A 52 -0.89 7.32 10.98
N ARG A 53 -0.66 8.39 11.75
CA ARG A 53 0.52 8.51 12.64
C ARG A 53 0.57 7.45 13.74
N HIS A 54 -0.58 6.88 14.08
CA HIS A 54 -0.70 5.84 15.10
C HIS A 54 -0.36 4.44 14.55
N LEU A 55 -0.29 4.28 13.23
CA LEU A 55 -0.02 2.99 12.59
C LEU A 55 1.49 2.71 12.55
N SER A 56 1.83 1.45 12.80
CA SER A 56 3.18 0.92 12.61
C SER A 56 3.51 0.78 11.12
N GLN A 57 4.80 0.63 10.81
CA GLN A 57 5.26 0.48 9.43
C GLN A 57 4.61 -0.72 8.70
N PRO A 58 4.47 -1.92 9.31
CA PRO A 58 3.75 -3.02 8.68
C PRO A 58 2.28 -2.70 8.40
N GLU A 59 1.60 -2.01 9.32
CA GLU A 59 0.18 -1.64 9.16
C GLU A 59 -0.02 -0.63 8.03
N ILE A 60 0.89 0.35 7.89
CA ILE A 60 0.86 1.30 6.77
C ILE A 60 1.09 0.58 5.45
N LEU A 61 1.98 -0.42 5.41
CA LEU A 61 2.21 -1.21 4.20
C LEU A 61 1.00 -2.09 3.86
N ASP A 62 0.35 -2.69 4.86
CA ASP A 62 -0.88 -3.47 4.66
C ASP A 62 -2.00 -2.57 4.11
N LEU A 63 -2.17 -1.38 4.68
CA LEU A 63 -3.12 -0.38 4.18
C LEU A 63 -2.79 0.03 2.74
N ALA A 64 -1.52 0.30 2.44
CA ALA A 64 -1.11 0.69 1.10
C ALA A 64 -1.42 -0.40 0.06
N LEU A 65 -1.16 -1.66 0.39
CA LEU A 65 -1.48 -2.80 -0.47
C LEU A 65 -2.99 -2.94 -0.66
N ARG A 66 -3.78 -2.80 0.40
CA ARG A 66 -5.25 -2.83 0.32
C ARG A 66 -5.79 -1.74 -0.59
N ASP A 67 -5.33 -0.51 -0.46
CA ASP A 67 -5.82 0.61 -1.27
C ASP A 67 -5.59 0.33 -2.77
N ILE A 68 -4.42 -0.19 -3.13
CA ILE A 68 -4.08 -0.52 -4.52
C ILE A 68 -4.89 -1.72 -5.01
N LEU A 69 -4.98 -2.79 -4.22
CA LEU A 69 -5.62 -4.04 -4.62
C LEU A 69 -7.15 -3.93 -4.68
N THR A 70 -7.75 -3.07 -3.85
CA THR A 70 -9.18 -2.78 -3.87
C THR A 70 -9.55 -1.68 -4.87
N GLY A 71 -8.56 -1.02 -5.48
CA GLY A 71 -8.75 0.05 -6.45
C GLY A 71 -9.19 1.38 -5.84
N GLN A 72 -8.99 1.58 -4.53
CA GLN A 72 -9.17 2.90 -3.90
C GLN A 72 -8.17 3.93 -4.43
N ILE A 73 -7.00 3.47 -4.87
CA ILE A 73 -6.01 4.28 -5.57
C ILE A 73 -5.58 3.60 -6.86
N ALA A 74 -5.52 4.36 -7.96
CA ALA A 74 -5.03 3.85 -9.24
C ALA A 74 -3.49 3.77 -9.23
N PRO A 75 -2.88 2.67 -9.68
CA PRO A 75 -1.42 2.55 -9.84
C PRO A 75 -0.77 3.71 -10.59
N GLU A 76 -1.45 4.22 -11.63
CA GLU A 76 -0.97 5.33 -12.45
C GLU A 76 -0.94 6.66 -11.68
N GLU A 77 -1.83 6.86 -10.71
CA GLU A 77 -1.81 8.05 -9.86
C GLU A 77 -0.62 8.03 -8.90
N ILE A 78 -0.29 6.86 -8.36
CA ILE A 78 0.91 6.67 -7.54
C ILE A 78 2.16 6.95 -8.38
N ARG A 79 2.24 6.43 -9.61
CA ARG A 79 3.37 6.65 -10.51
C ARG A 79 3.58 8.13 -10.83
N LYS A 80 2.52 8.87 -11.14
CA LYS A 80 2.59 10.30 -11.44
C LYS A 80 3.13 11.12 -10.28
N ARG A 81 2.81 10.72 -9.04
CA ARG A 81 3.24 11.43 -7.83
C ARG A 81 4.50 10.83 -7.20
N ALA A 82 5.07 9.76 -7.77
CA ALA A 82 6.15 9.02 -7.14
C ALA A 82 7.38 9.90 -6.88
N ASP A 83 7.78 10.69 -7.88
CA ASP A 83 8.92 11.59 -7.77
C ASP A 83 8.70 12.66 -6.70
N GLU A 84 7.48 13.23 -6.64
CA GLU A 84 7.11 14.24 -5.64
C GLU A 84 7.11 13.67 -4.22
N ILE A 85 6.45 12.51 -4.02
CA ILE A 85 6.37 11.81 -2.72
C ILE A 85 7.78 11.46 -2.22
N THR A 86 8.60 10.94 -3.14
CA THR A 86 9.97 10.50 -2.84
C THR A 86 10.85 11.71 -2.50
N ALA A 87 10.83 12.76 -3.32
CA ALA A 87 11.57 14.00 -3.07
C ALA A 87 11.19 14.65 -1.74
N GLN A 88 9.88 14.71 -1.42
CA GLN A 88 9.39 15.27 -0.16
C GLN A 88 9.85 14.45 1.06
N THR A 89 9.85 13.13 0.94
CA THR A 89 10.35 12.23 1.99
C THR A 89 11.85 12.43 2.22
N PHE A 90 12.65 12.49 1.15
CA PHE A 90 14.08 12.76 1.25
C PHE A 90 14.36 14.15 1.85
N ALA A 91 13.61 15.18 1.46
CA ALA A 91 13.73 16.51 2.03
C ALA A 91 13.43 16.52 3.54
N ALA A 92 12.38 15.83 3.98
CA ALA A 92 12.02 15.71 5.39
C ALA A 92 13.13 15.02 6.22
N LEU A 93 13.74 13.96 5.68
CA LEU A 93 14.86 13.26 6.32
C LEU A 93 16.09 14.17 6.45
N GLN A 94 16.41 14.96 5.41
CA GLN A 94 17.53 15.90 5.47
C GLN A 94 17.29 17.07 6.44
N ALA A 95 16.05 17.56 6.54
CA ALA A 95 15.68 18.60 7.49
C ALA A 95 15.80 18.11 8.95
N GLY A 96 15.39 16.87 9.24
CA GLY A 96 15.55 16.26 10.56
C GLY A 96 17.01 16.01 10.95
N GLY A 97 17.90 15.76 9.98
CA GLY A 97 19.33 15.55 10.21
C GLY A 97 20.12 16.81 10.59
N LYS A 98 19.63 18.02 10.28
CA LYS A 98 20.30 19.27 10.65
C LYS A 98 20.09 19.65 12.12
N ALA A 99 18.91 19.36 12.69
CA ALA A 99 18.59 19.71 14.08
C ALA A 99 19.50 19.00 15.12
N GLY A 100 20.00 17.79 14.81
CA GLY A 100 20.85 17.03 15.74
C GLY A 100 22.33 17.43 15.75
N LYS A 101 22.78 18.28 14.81
CA LYS A 101 24.20 18.67 14.71
C LYS A 101 24.52 19.96 15.46
N ASP A 102 23.57 20.89 15.52
CA ASP A 102 23.76 22.19 16.21
C ASP A 102 23.76 22.07 17.75
N GLU A 103 23.17 21.02 18.32
CA GLU A 103 23.10 20.84 19.79
C GLU A 103 24.38 20.27 20.40
N LYS A 104 25.27 19.67 19.59
CA LYS A 104 26.54 19.09 20.07
C LYS A 104 27.70 20.11 20.08
N GLU A 105 27.53 21.28 19.48
CA GLU A 105 28.57 22.32 19.40
C GLU A 105 28.39 23.44 20.44
N ARG A 106 27.33 23.37 21.26
CA ARG A 106 27.02 24.34 22.33
C ARG A 106 27.15 23.78 23.76
N ARG A 107 27.71 22.57 23.94
CA ARG A 107 27.97 21.96 25.26
C ARG A 107 29.45 21.82 25.52
#